data_AF-A0A0S1NEU7-F1
#
_entry.id   AF-A0A0S1NEU7-F1
#
_cell.length_a   1.000
_cell.length_b   1.000
_cell.length_c   1.000
_cell.angle_alpha   90.00
_cell.angle_beta   90.00
_cell.angle_gamma   90.00
#
_symmetry.space_group_name_H-M   'P 1'
#
loop_
_entity.id
_entity.type
_entity.pdbx_description
1 polymer ?
#
loop_
_entity_poly.entity_id
_entity_poly.type
_entity_poly.pdbx_seq_one_letter_code
_entity_poly.pdbx_strand_id
1 'polypeptide(L)'
;DEVTKAADLIGAVNTIVNRDGRLIGYNTDGFGFFKSLGTFADFDVADKVITILGGGGAATAIIAQAAINGVKKINIFNQTAFLEKTKEKAKQISSKTGAVIEVFPVEDLNMIQKKVLVSDLFVNATNVGMDG
;
A
#
# COMPACT_ATOMS: atom_id res chain seq x y z
N ASP A 1 -13.29 -6.83 20.88
CA ASP A 1 -12.21 -6.04 20.29
C ASP A 1 -12.45 -5.83 18.81
N GLU A 2 -12.08 -4.66 18.30
CA GLU A 2 -12.38 -4.22 16.94
C GLU A 2 -11.08 -3.87 16.20
N VAL A 3 -11.11 -3.89 14.87
CA VAL A 3 -10.00 -3.41 14.03
C VAL A 3 -10.53 -2.46 12.95
N THR A 4 -9.76 -1.43 12.62
CA THR A 4 -10.11 -0.53 11.52
C THR A 4 -10.08 -1.25 10.16
N LYS A 5 -10.79 -0.72 9.16
CA LYS A 5 -10.79 -1.26 7.79
C LYS A 5 -9.37 -1.40 7.23
N ALA A 6 -8.49 -0.42 7.49
CA ALA A 6 -7.08 -0.51 7.10
C ALA A 6 -6.37 -1.68 7.78
N ALA A 7 -6.50 -1.80 9.11
CA ALA A 7 -5.90 -2.90 9.87
C ALA A 7 -6.43 -4.29 9.44
N ASP A 8 -7.73 -4.41 9.13
CA ASP A 8 -8.35 -5.63 8.59
C ASP A 8 -7.81 -5.98 7.19
N LEU A 9 -7.69 -5.00 6.29
CA LEU A 9 -7.12 -5.22 4.96
C LEU A 9 -5.64 -5.63 5.02
N ILE A 10 -4.87 -4.98 5.89
CA ILE A 10 -3.45 -5.26 6.09
C ILE A 10 -3.26 -6.59 6.82
N GLY A 11 -4.15 -6.96 7.73
CA GLY A 11 -3.99 -8.11 8.61
C GLY A 11 -2.94 -7.89 9.71
N ALA A 12 -2.64 -6.63 10.04
CA ALA A 12 -1.68 -6.26 11.06
C ALA A 12 -2.10 -4.98 11.79
N VAL A 13 -1.80 -4.92 13.09
CA VAL A 13 -2.07 -3.79 13.99
C VAL A 13 -0.73 -3.32 14.55
N ASN A 14 -0.47 -2.01 14.52
CA ASN A 14 0.70 -1.38 15.15
C ASN A 14 0.32 -0.41 16.29
N THR A 15 -0.98 -0.09 16.43
CA THR A 15 -1.50 0.89 17.40
C THR A 15 -2.80 0.38 17.99
N ILE A 16 -2.95 0.39 19.32
CA ILE A 16 -4.21 0.03 20.01
C ILE A 16 -4.71 1.24 20.79
N VAL A 17 -6.00 1.56 20.65
CA VAL A 17 -6.68 2.60 21.44
C VAL A 17 -7.73 1.95 22.31
N ASN A 18 -7.69 2.22 23.62
CA ASN A 18 -8.76 1.86 24.55
C ASN A 18 -9.79 2.99 24.59
N ARG A 19 -11.02 2.72 24.17
CA ARG A 19 -12.17 3.62 24.32
C ARG A 19 -13.17 2.98 25.26
N ASP A 20 -13.24 3.51 26.49
CA ASP A 20 -14.21 3.09 27.50
C ASP A 20 -14.22 1.57 27.76
N GLY A 21 -13.02 0.96 27.82
CA GLY A 21 -12.85 -0.48 28.03
C GLY A 21 -12.86 -1.32 26.75
N ARG A 22 -13.08 -0.71 25.58
CA ARG A 22 -13.05 -1.39 24.27
C ARG A 22 -11.71 -1.15 23.58
N LEU A 23 -11.03 -2.23 23.21
CA LEU A 23 -9.76 -2.15 22.49
C LEU A 23 -10.01 -2.13 20.97
N ILE A 24 -9.48 -1.10 20.30
CA ILE A 24 -9.57 -0.92 18.85
C ILE A 24 -8.16 -0.90 18.26
N GLY A 25 -7.89 -1.80 17.31
CA GLY A 25 -6.62 -1.93 16.60
C GLY A 25 -6.56 -1.10 15.31
N TYR A 26 -5.44 -0.42 15.13
CA TYR A 26 -5.13 0.43 13.98
C TYR A 26 -3.80 0.00 13.36
N ASN A 27 -3.69 0.25 12.05
CA ASN A 27 -2.40 0.34 11.38
C ASN A 27 -2.23 1.79 10.90
N THR A 28 -1.28 2.51 11.49
CA THR A 28 -1.10 3.95 11.24
C THR A 28 -0.08 4.25 10.16
N ASP A 29 0.70 3.26 9.70
CA ASP A 29 1.80 3.47 8.76
C ASP A 29 1.29 4.01 7.41
N GLY A 30 0.27 3.35 6.85
CA GLY A 30 -0.34 3.77 5.58
C GLY A 30 -1.01 5.14 5.68
N PHE A 31 -1.74 5.39 6.78
CA PHE A 31 -2.38 6.68 7.04
C PHE A 31 -1.34 7.81 7.18
N GLY A 32 -0.28 7.57 7.96
CA GLY A 32 0.80 8.55 8.18
C GLY A 32 1.53 8.89 6.89
N PHE A 33 1.75 7.90 6.02
CA PHE A 33 2.36 8.10 4.71
C PHE A 33 1.55 9.09 3.85
N PHE A 34 0.25 8.82 3.62
CA PHE A 34 -0.58 9.72 2.80
C PHE A 34 -0.86 11.07 3.46
N LYS A 35 -0.98 11.11 4.79
CA LYS A 35 -1.08 12.37 5.52
C LYS A 35 0.14 13.25 5.30
N SER A 36 1.34 12.67 5.30
CA SER A 36 2.58 13.38 5.04
C SER A 36 2.63 13.92 3.60
N LEU A 37 2.22 13.12 2.62
CA LEU A 37 2.13 13.57 1.23
C LEU A 37 1.16 14.75 1.05
N GLY A 38 -0.02 14.70 1.65
CA GLY A 38 -0.95 15.83 1.62
C GLY A 38 -0.39 17.08 2.30
N THR A 39 0.32 16.91 3.43
CA THR A 39 0.86 18.04 4.20
C THR A 39 2.04 18.73 3.50
N PHE A 40 2.97 17.95 2.94
CA PHE A 40 4.25 18.47 2.46
C PHE A 40 4.37 18.57 0.94
N ALA A 41 3.50 17.87 0.20
CA ALA A 41 3.55 17.83 -1.26
C ALA A 41 2.22 18.20 -1.92
N ASP A 42 1.20 18.59 -1.15
CA ASP A 42 -0.16 18.89 -1.64
C ASP A 42 -0.70 17.78 -2.56
N PHE A 43 -0.42 16.53 -2.19
CA PHE A 43 -0.72 15.36 -3.01
C PHE A 43 -1.89 14.56 -2.41
N ASP A 44 -2.94 14.38 -3.21
CA ASP A 44 -4.03 13.44 -2.97
C ASP A 44 -3.96 12.28 -3.96
N VAL A 45 -4.13 11.06 -3.45
CA VAL A 45 -4.04 9.81 -4.22
C VAL A 45 -5.37 9.45 -4.90
N ALA A 46 -6.48 10.11 -4.54
CA ALA A 46 -7.78 9.88 -5.16
C ALA A 46 -7.69 10.04 -6.69
N ASP A 47 -8.26 9.07 -7.42
CA ASP A 47 -8.25 9.00 -8.89
C ASP A 47 -6.85 8.93 -9.57
N LYS A 48 -5.78 8.74 -8.79
CA LYS A 48 -4.39 8.66 -9.29
C LYS A 48 -3.93 7.24 -9.61
N VAL A 49 -2.87 7.15 -10.41
CA VAL A 49 -2.12 5.92 -10.67
C VAL A 49 -0.82 5.94 -9.87
N ILE A 50 -0.56 4.88 -9.09
CA ILE A 50 0.67 4.78 -8.31
C ILE A 50 1.46 3.52 -8.66
N THR A 51 2.78 3.61 -8.55
CA THR A 51 3.69 2.46 -8.68
C THR A 51 4.47 2.27 -7.38
N ILE A 52 4.46 1.05 -6.85
CA ILE A 52 5.09 0.70 -5.58
C ILE A 52 6.09 -0.43 -5.82
N LEU A 53 7.32 -0.26 -5.32
CA LEU A 53 8.28 -1.36 -5.18
C LEU A 53 8.15 -1.98 -3.79
N GLY A 54 7.94 -3.30 -3.74
CA GLY A 54 7.84 -4.10 -2.52
C GLY A 54 6.44 -4.66 -2.24
N GLY A 55 6.40 -5.73 -1.45
CA GLY A 55 5.16 -6.38 -0.97
C GLY A 55 5.21 -6.74 0.52
N GLY A 56 6.10 -6.11 1.29
CA GLY A 56 6.24 -6.28 2.74
C GLY A 56 5.18 -5.54 3.55
N GLY A 57 5.40 -5.42 4.87
CA GLY A 57 4.45 -4.78 5.79
C GLY A 57 4.15 -3.32 5.45
N ALA A 58 5.20 -2.50 5.26
CA ALA A 58 5.05 -1.10 4.89
C ALA A 58 4.34 -0.92 3.54
N ALA A 59 4.77 -1.68 2.51
CA ALA A 59 4.12 -1.69 1.20
C ALA A 59 2.63 -2.06 1.32
N THR A 60 2.30 -3.10 2.09
CA THR A 60 0.90 -3.54 2.31
C THR A 60 0.08 -2.44 2.98
N ALA A 61 0.65 -1.72 3.95
CA ALA A 61 -0.03 -0.61 4.60
C ALA A 61 -0.32 0.54 3.63
N ILE A 62 0.64 0.90 2.77
CA ILE A 62 0.46 1.92 1.73
C ILE A 62 -0.58 1.47 0.70
N ILE A 63 -0.51 0.23 0.20
CA ILE A 63 -1.46 -0.33 -0.77
C ILE A 63 -2.89 -0.30 -0.21
N ALA A 64 -3.07 -0.78 1.03
CA ALA A 64 -4.38 -0.82 1.66
C ALA A 64 -4.95 0.59 1.89
N GLN A 65 -4.12 1.53 2.37
CA GLN A 65 -4.57 2.91 2.58
C GLN A 65 -4.86 3.64 1.26
N ALA A 66 -4.06 3.43 0.22
CA ALA A 66 -4.30 4.00 -1.11
C ALA A 66 -5.65 3.53 -1.67
N ALA A 67 -5.95 2.24 -1.52
CA ALA A 67 -7.22 1.65 -1.93
C ALA A 67 -8.41 2.21 -1.14
N ILE A 68 -8.25 2.46 0.16
CA ILE A 68 -9.27 3.15 0.98
C ILE A 68 -9.48 4.60 0.53
N ASN A 69 -8.41 5.28 0.15
CA ASN A 69 -8.42 6.69 -0.26
C ASN A 69 -8.89 6.91 -1.72
N GLY A 70 -9.32 5.86 -2.43
CA GLY A 70 -9.90 6.01 -3.77
C GLY A 70 -8.89 6.09 -4.91
N VAL A 71 -7.72 5.47 -4.77
CA VAL A 71 -6.75 5.36 -5.87
C VAL A 71 -7.38 4.68 -7.10
N LYS A 72 -7.07 5.20 -8.29
CA LYS A 72 -7.56 4.63 -9.55
C LYS A 72 -6.86 3.31 -9.88
N LYS A 73 -5.54 3.25 -9.72
CA LYS A 73 -4.75 2.05 -10.03
C LYS A 73 -3.46 1.97 -9.23
N ILE A 74 -3.11 0.76 -8.79
CA ILE A 74 -1.86 0.44 -8.11
C ILE A 74 -1.07 -0.58 -8.95
N ASN A 75 0.15 -0.24 -9.32
CA ASN A 75 1.11 -1.17 -9.91
C ASN A 75 2.12 -1.57 -8.82
N ILE A 76 2.20 -2.86 -8.50
CA ILE A 76 3.12 -3.40 -7.51
C ILE A 76 4.23 -4.16 -8.22
N PHE A 77 5.48 -3.85 -7.89
CA PHE A 77 6.63 -4.62 -8.32
C PHE A 77 7.27 -5.30 -7.12
N ASN A 78 7.43 -6.62 -7.16
CA ASN A 78 8.06 -7.37 -6.08
C ASN A 78 8.99 -8.45 -6.66
N GLN A 79 9.89 -9.00 -5.83
CA GLN A 79 10.76 -10.09 -6.26
C GLN A 79 9.94 -11.28 -6.72
N THR A 80 10.41 -11.97 -7.76
CA THR A 80 9.70 -13.11 -8.35
C THR A 80 9.29 -14.16 -7.31
N ALA A 81 10.15 -14.43 -6.32
CA ALA A 81 9.89 -15.37 -5.23
C ALA A 81 8.67 -15.03 -4.35
N PHE A 82 8.23 -13.76 -4.33
CA PHE A 82 7.10 -13.28 -3.51
C PHE A 82 5.87 -12.89 -4.34
N LEU A 83 5.88 -13.08 -5.66
CA LEU A 83 4.80 -12.59 -6.53
C LEU A 83 3.45 -13.21 -6.20
N GLU A 84 3.37 -14.54 -6.02
CA GLU A 84 2.09 -15.20 -5.78
C GLU A 84 1.45 -14.75 -4.47
N LYS A 85 2.24 -14.64 -3.39
CA LYS A 85 1.78 -14.07 -2.12
C LYS A 85 1.30 -12.62 -2.29
N THR A 86 2.02 -11.83 -3.07
CA THR A 86 1.66 -10.43 -3.34
C THR A 86 0.37 -10.33 -4.14
N LYS A 87 0.17 -11.19 -5.15
CA LYS A 87 -1.06 -11.29 -5.95
C LYS A 87 -2.26 -11.70 -5.10
N GLU A 88 -2.10 -12.67 -4.20
CA GLU A 88 -3.17 -13.08 -3.30
C GLU A 88 -3.62 -11.91 -2.40
N LYS A 89 -2.66 -11.21 -1.80
CA LYS A 89 -2.95 -10.03 -0.97
C LYS A 89 -3.59 -8.91 -1.79
N ALA A 90 -3.07 -8.62 -2.98
CA ALA A 90 -3.64 -7.64 -3.90
C ALA A 90 -5.10 -7.99 -4.27
N LYS A 91 -5.40 -9.26 -4.52
CA LYS A 91 -6.76 -9.74 -4.82
C LYS A 91 -7.70 -9.54 -3.63
N GLN A 92 -7.25 -9.83 -2.41
CA GLN A 92 -8.02 -9.60 -1.18
C GLN A 92 -8.34 -8.11 -0.97
N ILE A 93 -7.37 -7.23 -1.22
CA ILE A 93 -7.58 -5.78 -1.09
C ILE A 93 -8.52 -5.29 -2.20
N SER A 94 -8.28 -5.71 -3.44
CA SER A 94 -9.10 -5.34 -4.60
C SER A 94 -10.56 -5.77 -4.43
N SER A 95 -10.83 -6.99 -3.96
CA SER A 95 -12.21 -7.46 -3.75
C SER A 95 -12.97 -6.70 -2.66
N LYS A 96 -12.27 -6.19 -1.63
CA LYS A 96 -12.87 -5.44 -0.52
C LYS A 96 -12.98 -3.92 -0.78
N THR A 97 -12.29 -3.39 -1.79
CA THR A 97 -12.19 -1.95 -2.04
C THR A 97 -12.64 -1.51 -3.43
N GLY A 98 -12.63 -2.42 -4.41
CA GLY A 98 -12.86 -2.11 -5.81
C GLY A 98 -11.63 -1.53 -6.54
N ALA A 99 -10.51 -1.32 -5.84
CA ALA A 99 -9.29 -0.78 -6.44
C ALA A 99 -8.70 -1.74 -7.49
N VAL A 100 -8.19 -1.19 -8.60
CA VAL A 100 -7.47 -1.95 -9.63
C VAL A 100 -6.01 -2.12 -9.21
N ILE A 101 -5.58 -3.36 -8.99
CA ILE A 101 -4.23 -3.67 -8.53
C ILE A 101 -3.58 -4.70 -9.45
N GLU A 102 -2.42 -4.36 -10.01
CA GLU A 102 -1.62 -5.25 -10.84
C GLU A 102 -0.27 -5.54 -10.15
N VAL A 103 0.24 -6.77 -10.30
CA VAL A 103 1.49 -7.21 -9.67
C VAL A 103 2.44 -7.73 -10.74
N PHE A 104 3.68 -7.26 -10.69
CA PHE A 104 4.73 -7.51 -11.68
C PHE A 104 6.05 -7.93 -11.02
N PRO A 105 6.89 -8.72 -11.72
CA PRO A 105 8.26 -8.98 -11.28
C PRO A 105 9.09 -7.69 -11.30
N VAL A 106 9.83 -7.42 -10.22
CA VAL A 106 10.76 -6.28 -10.15
C VAL A 106 11.93 -6.43 -11.13
N GLU A 107 12.20 -7.65 -11.59
CA GLU A 107 13.25 -7.97 -12.56
C GLU A 107 12.91 -7.45 -13.98
N ASP A 108 11.64 -7.13 -14.27
CA ASP A 108 11.22 -6.53 -15.54
C ASP A 108 11.35 -4.99 -15.52
N LEU A 109 12.57 -4.52 -15.73
CA LEU A 109 12.90 -3.09 -15.74
C LEU A 109 12.14 -2.30 -16.81
N ASN A 110 11.84 -2.92 -17.96
CA ASN A 110 11.08 -2.29 -19.03
C ASN A 110 9.64 -2.03 -18.58
N MET A 111 9.03 -2.98 -17.86
CA MET A 111 7.71 -2.81 -17.27
C MET A 111 7.71 -1.74 -16.18
N ILE A 112 8.73 -1.71 -15.31
CA ILE A 112 8.88 -0.64 -14.31
C ILE A 112 8.89 0.72 -15.00
N GLN A 113 9.76 0.92 -15.99
CA GLN A 113 9.86 2.18 -16.71
C GLN A 113 8.52 2.59 -17.31
N LYS A 114 7.83 1.67 -18.00
CA LYS A 114 6.51 1.93 -18.61
C LYS A 114 5.46 2.34 -17.58
N LYS A 115 5.42 1.68 -16.41
CA LYS A 115 4.42 1.97 -15.37
C LYS A 115 4.74 3.26 -14.60
N VAL A 116 6.01 3.54 -14.34
CA VAL A 116 6.45 4.78 -13.67
C VAL A 116 6.11 6.00 -14.53
N LEU A 117 6.33 5.94 -15.84
CA LEU A 117 6.04 7.06 -16.75
C LEU A 117 4.55 7.48 -16.80
N VAL A 118 3.64 6.59 -16.38
CA VAL A 118 2.19 6.85 -16.34
C VAL A 118 1.65 6.95 -14.91
N SER A 119 2.54 6.94 -13.91
CA SER A 119 2.15 7.05 -12.50
C SER A 119 2.32 8.48 -12.00
N ASP A 120 1.39 8.91 -11.17
CA ASP A 120 1.44 10.18 -10.45
C ASP A 120 2.35 10.09 -9.20
N LEU A 121 2.57 8.88 -8.69
CA LEU A 121 3.44 8.62 -7.54
C LEU A 121 4.24 7.32 -7.73
N PHE A 122 5.53 7.39 -7.45
CA PHE A 122 6.42 6.23 -7.35
C PHE A 122 6.92 6.09 -5.91
N VAL A 123 6.79 4.89 -5.33
CA VAL A 123 7.16 4.62 -3.94
C VAL A 123 8.11 3.43 -3.87
N ASN A 124 9.29 3.64 -3.26
CA ASN A 124 10.11 2.53 -2.78
C ASN A 124 9.64 2.15 -1.37
N ALA A 125 9.05 0.96 -1.23
CA ALA A 125 8.64 0.38 0.05
C ALA A 125 9.38 -0.94 0.33
N THR A 126 10.62 -1.04 -0.16
CA THR A 126 11.57 -2.12 0.14
C THR A 126 12.61 -1.64 1.16
N ASN A 127 13.44 -2.56 1.64
CA ASN A 127 14.57 -2.21 2.51
C ASN A 127 15.80 -1.70 1.73
N VAL A 128 15.76 -1.73 0.40
CA VAL A 128 16.87 -1.26 -0.43
C VAL A 128 17.00 0.26 -0.29
N GLY A 129 18.20 0.72 0.07
CA GLY A 129 18.50 2.12 0.31
C GLY A 129 18.42 2.56 1.77
N MET A 130 18.14 1.65 2.72
CA MET A 130 18.34 1.90 4.15
C MET A 130 19.70 1.37 4.61
N ASP A 131 20.41 2.14 5.42
CA ASP A 131 21.53 1.64 6.21
C ASP A 131 20.98 0.82 7.39
N GLY A 132 21.58 -0.35 7.64
CA GLY A 132 21.23 -1.24 8.74
C GLY A 132 21.76 -0.77 10.08
#